data_AF-A0A9E1W5Z2-F1
#
_entry.id   AF-A0A9E1W5Z2-F1
#
_cell.length_a   1.000
_cell.length_b   1.000
_cell.length_c   1.000
_cell.angle_alpha   90.00
_cell.angle_beta   90.00
_cell.angle_gamma   90.00
#
_symmetry.space_group_name_H-M   'P 1'
#
loop_
_entity.id
_entity.type
_entity.pdbx_description
1 polymer ?
#
loop_
_entity_poly.entity_id
_entity_poly.type
_entity_poly.pdbx_seq_one_letter_code
_entity_poly.pdbx_strand_id
1 'polypeptide(L)' 'MEAQIEAFVDHYNHQRYHESINNLTPADVYFGRGQVILKQRERIKRKTMETRRLQYHK' A
#
# COMPACT_ATOMS: atom_id res chain seq x y z
N MET A 1 16.83 21.53 13.87
CA MET A 1 17.40 20.25 13.39
C MET A 1 16.52 19.07 13.81
N GLU A 2 16.16 18.97 15.09
CA GLU A 2 15.29 17.88 15.60
C GLU A 2 13.94 17.79 14.89
N ALA A 3 13.24 18.91 14.69
CA ALA A 3 11.96 18.93 13.97
C ALA A 3 12.04 18.42 12.52
N GLN A 4 13.19 18.58 11.85
CA GLN A 4 13.39 18.07 10.49
C GLN A 4 13.58 16.54 10.50
N ILE A 5 14.25 16.02 11.53
CA ILE A 5 14.42 14.58 11.72
C ILE A 5 13.06 13.94 12.05
N GLU A 6 12.29 14.56 12.94
CA GLU A 6 10.94 14.10 13.28
C GLU A 6 10.04 14.03 12.05
N ALA A 7 9.99 15.10 11.25
CA ALA A 7 9.23 15.13 10.00
C ALA A 7 9.68 14.05 9.00
N PHE A 8 10.99 13.80 8.91
CA PHE A 8 11.53 12.74 8.07
C PHE A 8 11.09 11.35 8.55
N VAL A 9 11.19 11.08 9.85
CA VAL A 9 10.81 9.79 10.45
C VAL A 9 9.32 9.53 10.27
N ASP A 10 8.46 10.53 10.51
CA ASP A 10 7.02 10.38 10.30
C ASP A 10 6.70 10.05 8.84
N HIS A 11 7.26 10.82 7.90
CA HIS A 11 7.05 10.57 6.49
C HIS A 11 7.51 9.17 6.07
N TYR A 12 8.71 8.75 6.50
CA TYR A 12 9.27 7.45 6.14
C TYR A 12 8.43 6.29 6.67
N ASN A 13 7.99 6.38 7.92
CA ASN A 13 7.31 5.27 8.61
C ASN A 13 5.81 5.18 8.31
N HIS A 14 5.15 6.31 8.08
CA HIS A 14 3.68 6.36 8.01
C HIS A 14 3.12 6.75 6.65
N GLN A 15 3.89 7.43 5.80
CA GLN A 15 3.36 8.02 4.56
C GLN A 15 3.99 7.42 3.31
N ARG A 16 5.29 7.09 3.36
CA ARG A 16 6.03 6.56 2.23
C ARG A 16 5.76 5.06 2.05
N TYR A 17 5.43 4.67 0.82
CA TYR A 17 5.41 3.26 0.42
C TYR A 17 6.82 2.79 0.08
N HIS A 18 7.15 1.56 0.47
CA HIS A 18 8.47 0.97 0.22
C HIS A 18 8.35 -0.31 -0.60
N GLU A 19 9.07 -0.35 -1.71
CA GLU A 19 9.00 -1.45 -2.68
C GLU A 19 9.46 -2.78 -2.08
N SER A 20 10.48 -2.77 -1.22
CA SER A 20 11.01 -3.96 -0.53
C SER A 20 9.99 -4.65 0.36
N ILE A 21 8.94 -3.94 0.80
CA ILE A 21 7.84 -4.47 1.62
C ILE A 21 6.50 -4.41 0.87
N ASN A 22 6.52 -4.72 -0.43
CA ASN A 22 5.34 -4.81 -1.28
C ASN A 22 4.52 -3.52 -1.34
N ASN A 23 5.21 -2.37 -1.32
CA ASN A 23 4.59 -1.04 -1.30
C ASN A 23 3.63 -0.87 -0.11
N LEU A 24 4.03 -1.36 1.06
CA LEU A 24 3.44 -1.03 2.35
C LEU A 24 4.26 0.07 3.03
N THR A 25 3.67 0.69 4.05
CA THR A 25 4.41 1.56 4.97
C THR A 25 5.08 0.71 6.05
N PRO A 26 6.23 1.13 6.62
CA PRO A 26 6.88 0.39 7.70
C PRO A 26 5.96 0.25 8.91
N ALA A 27 5.15 1.26 9.21
CA ALA A 27 4.15 1.19 10.27
C ALA A 27 3.11 0.08 10.03
N ASP A 28 2.61 -0.08 8.80
CA ASP A 28 1.64 -1.15 8.50
C ASP A 28 2.22 -2.56 8.66
N VAL A 29 3.52 -2.72 8.37
CA VAL A 29 4.23 -3.97 8.60
C VAL A 29 4.42 -4.20 10.10
N TYR A 30 4.90 -3.19 10.83
CA TYR A 30 5.14 -3.26 12.26
C TYR A 30 3.86 -3.57 13.06
N PHE A 31 2.76 -2.90 12.75
CA PHE A 31 1.46 -3.15 13.39
C PHE A 31 0.72 -4.38 12.83
N GLY A 32 1.33 -5.18 11.96
CA GLY A 32 0.76 -6.43 11.45
C GLY A 32 -0.42 -6.26 10.48
N ARG A 33 -0.67 -5.05 9.99
CA ARG A 33 -1.80 -4.73 9.07
C ARG A 33 -1.51 -5.11 7.62
N GLY A 34 -0.24 -5.40 7.28
CA GLY A 34 0.22 -5.62 5.91
C GLY A 34 -0.57 -6.67 5.12
N GLN A 35 -0.85 -7.83 5.72
CA GLN A 35 -1.56 -8.91 5.03
C GLN A 35 -3.00 -8.55 4.66
N VAL A 36 -3.68 -7.79 5.52
CA VAL A 36 -5.06 -7.35 5.26
C VAL A 36 -5.09 -6.35 4.09
N ILE A 37 -4.14 -5.42 4.07
CA ILE A 37 -4.00 -4.44 2.98
C ILE A 37 -3.74 -5.13 1.65
N LEU A 38 -2.81 -6.09 1.62
CA LEU A 38 -2.46 -6.81 0.38
C LEU A 38 -3.64 -7.63 -0.16
N LYS A 39 -4.37 -8.36 0.70
CA LYS A 39 -5.57 -9.11 0.30
C LYS A 39 -6.66 -8.20 -0.27
N GLN A 40 -6.86 -7.04 0.34
CA GLN A 40 -7.84 -6.06 -0.17
C GLN A 40 -7.42 -5.50 -1.54
N ARG A 41 -6.13 -5.19 -1.74
CA ARG A 41 -5.59 -4.73 -3.03
C ARG A 41 -5.76 -5.78 -4.13
N GLU A 42 -5.46 -7.05 -3.82
CA GLU A 42 -5.64 -8.16 -4.75
C GLU A 42 -7.10 -8.28 -5.21
N ARG A 43 -8.05 -8.23 -4.26
CA ARG A 43 -9.49 -8.29 -4.56
C ARG A 43 -9.93 -7.17 -5.50
N ILE A 44 -9.47 -5.94 -5.25
CA ILE A 44 -9.76 -4.78 -6.11
C ILE A 44 -9.17 -5.00 -7.50
N LYS A 45 -7.89 -5.37 -7.59
CA LYS A 45 -7.21 -5.61 -8.87
C LYS A 45 -7.94 -6.65 -9.72
N ARG A 46 -8.36 -7.76 -9.12
CA ARG A 46 -9.14 -8.81 -9.81
C ARG A 46 -10.45 -8.25 -10.37
N LYS A 47 -11.25 -7.57 -9.53
CA LYS A 47 -12.54 -6.98 -9.94
C LYS A 47 -12.37 -5.98 -11.09
N THR A 48 -11.34 -5.14 -11.04
CA THR A 48 -11.05 -4.17 -12.09
C THR A 48 -10.67 -4.86 -13.40
N MET A 49 -9.84 -5.92 -13.36
CA MET A 49 -9.47 -6.69 -14.55
C MET A 49 -10.68 -7.42 -15.17
N GLU A 50 -11.54 -8.01 -14.35
CA GLU A 50 -12.78 -8.66 -14.82
C GLU A 50 -13.71 -7.66 -15.50
N THR A 51 -13.94 -6.51 -14.86
CA THR A 51 -14.76 -5.42 -15.43
C THR A 51 -14.22 -4.98 -16.78
N ARG A 52 -12.90 -4.79 -16.87
CA ARG A 52 -12.23 -4.41 -18.12
C ARG A 52 -12.44 -5.46 -19.22
N ARG A 53 -12.29 -6.76 -18.91
CA ARG A 53 -12.53 -7.84 -19.88
C ARG A 53 -13.97 -7.83 -20.39
N LEU A 54 -14.95 -7.69 -19.49
CA LEU A 54 -16.36 -7.62 -19.87
C LEU A 54 -16.66 -6.43 -20.79
N GLN A 55 -16.04 -5.27 -20.55
CA GLN A 55 -16.19 -4.10 -21.42
C GLN A 55 -15.60 -4.32 -22.82
N TYR A 56 -14.50 -5.05 -22.95
CA TYR A 56 -13.92 -5.37 -24.26
C TYR A 56 -14.74 -6.38 -25.07
N HIS A 57 -15.52 -7.24 -24.41
CA HIS A 57 -16.37 -8.25 -25.06
C HIS A 57 -17.79 -7.75 -25.37
N LYS A 58 -18.11 -6.50 -25.01
CA LYS A 58 -19.33 -5.81 -25.45
C LYS A 58 -19.08 -5.11 -26.78
#